data_AF-A0A3D1T351-F1
#
_entry.id   AF-A0A3D1T351-F1
#
_cell.length_a   1.000
_cell.length_b   1.000
_cell.length_c   1.000
_cell.angle_alpha   90.00
_cell.angle_beta   90.00
_cell.angle_gamma   90.00
#
_symmetry.space_group_name_H-M   'P 1'
#
loop_
_entity.id
_entity.type
_entity.pdbx_description
1 polymer ?
#
loop_
_entity_poly.entity_id
_entity_poly.type
_entity_poly.pdbx_seq_one_letter_code
_entity_poly.pdbx_strand_id
1 'polypeptide(L)'
;MKAFVRHCAIIAISSIMLCMAVPEMLLAAAGEPEIRVGLVSINAAVIEISCPAGLTAEMHKASIFGVSKEWRTLEGTESCALQSFTISVSPQSTELLVRSSAGFGVKVAGPLRFTAADSKVPLRINNKDYFGSAEFAPPKNSGVGGSGSGGGLTVVLNLRLEKYLEGVLAGEVPASWPAEALKAQAVACRTNVMSWGERHSGTDFDICDGTHCQVFKGAATSASISKAVQDTTGEVIRYGGKLINAYFHSSSGG
;
A
#
# COMPACT_ATOMS: atom_id res chain seq x y z
N MET A 1 -21.73 -25.72 -71.28
CA MET A 1 -22.80 -26.51 -70.63
C MET A 1 -22.29 -26.96 -69.26
N LYS A 2 -23.20 -26.98 -68.28
CA LYS A 2 -22.98 -27.05 -66.82
C LYS A 2 -22.11 -28.22 -66.33
N ALA A 3 -21.30 -27.99 -65.30
CA ALA A 3 -21.12 -28.92 -64.18
C ALA A 3 -20.64 -28.19 -62.91
N PHE A 4 -21.55 -28.15 -61.94
CA PHE A 4 -21.38 -27.79 -60.52
C PHE A 4 -20.47 -28.82 -59.81
N VAL A 5 -19.61 -28.44 -58.85
CA VAL A 5 -19.40 -29.13 -57.55
C VAL A 5 -18.64 -28.20 -56.55
N ARG A 6 -19.40 -27.74 -55.55
CA ARG A 6 -19.18 -27.70 -54.09
C ARG A 6 -17.92 -27.10 -53.40
N HIS A 7 -18.26 -26.19 -52.46
CA HIS A 7 -17.79 -26.07 -51.06
C HIS A 7 -16.32 -25.69 -50.77
N CYS A 8 -16.13 -24.45 -50.31
CA CYS A 8 -15.47 -24.19 -49.02
C CYS A 8 -15.84 -22.78 -48.52
N ALA A 9 -16.62 -22.74 -47.45
CA ALA A 9 -16.87 -21.54 -46.67
C ALA A 9 -15.60 -21.23 -45.86
N ILE A 10 -14.91 -20.14 -46.19
CA ILE A 10 -13.91 -19.54 -45.30
C ILE A 10 -14.66 -18.54 -44.43
N ILE A 11 -15.08 -19.00 -43.25
CA ILE A 11 -15.52 -18.12 -42.17
C ILE A 11 -14.25 -17.50 -41.59
N ALA A 12 -13.91 -16.30 -42.04
CA ALA A 12 -12.91 -15.47 -41.38
C ALA A 12 -13.54 -14.96 -40.06
N ILE A 13 -13.26 -15.66 -38.95
CA ILE A 13 -13.54 -15.15 -37.61
C ILE A 13 -12.50 -14.04 -37.35
N SER A 14 -12.83 -12.83 -37.82
CA SER A 14 -12.19 -11.62 -37.33
C SER A 14 -12.66 -11.46 -35.88
N SER A 15 -11.82 -11.90 -34.94
CA SER A 15 -12.02 -11.64 -33.51
C SER A 15 -11.79 -10.14 -33.29
N ILE A 16 -12.86 -9.39 -33.55
CA ILE A 16 -13.02 -8.01 -33.10
C ILE A 16 -12.88 -8.06 -31.59
N MET A 17 -11.72 -7.64 -31.11
CA MET A 17 -11.51 -7.25 -29.71
C MET A 17 -12.44 -6.06 -29.48
N LEU A 18 -13.69 -6.37 -29.15
CA LEU A 18 -14.70 -5.39 -28.83
C LEU A 18 -14.29 -4.83 -27.47
N CYS A 19 -13.52 -3.74 -27.52
CA CYS A 19 -13.27 -2.83 -26.43
C CYS A 19 -14.62 -2.21 -26.06
N MET A 20 -15.47 -2.97 -25.36
CA MET A 20 -16.60 -2.40 -24.69
C MET A 20 -16.02 -1.60 -23.52
N ALA A 21 -15.92 -0.30 -23.73
CA ALA A 21 -15.84 0.67 -22.65
C ALA A 21 -17.03 0.41 -21.73
N VAL A 22 -16.82 -0.40 -20.69
CA VAL A 22 -17.59 -0.24 -19.46
C VAL A 22 -17.38 1.22 -19.10
N PRO A 23 -18.43 2.02 -18.87
CA PRO A 23 -18.26 3.44 -18.64
C PRO A 23 -17.23 3.64 -17.53
N GLU A 24 -16.18 4.41 -17.79
CA GLU A 24 -15.23 4.94 -16.78
C GLU A 24 -15.94 5.51 -15.54
N MET A 25 -17.23 5.79 -15.68
CA MET A 25 -18.15 6.40 -14.72
C MET A 25 -18.35 5.62 -13.40
N LEU A 26 -18.21 4.29 -13.32
CA LEU A 26 -18.50 3.59 -12.06
C LEU A 26 -17.33 3.60 -11.05
N LEU A 27 -16.09 3.71 -11.52
CA LEU A 27 -14.93 3.84 -10.62
C LEU A 27 -14.66 5.30 -10.21
N ALA A 28 -15.06 6.26 -11.06
CA ALA A 28 -14.87 7.69 -10.81
C ALA A 28 -15.70 8.23 -9.62
N ALA A 29 -16.81 7.58 -9.26
CA ALA A 29 -17.72 8.05 -8.22
C ALA A 29 -17.23 7.82 -6.77
N ALA A 30 -16.26 6.91 -6.56
CA ALA A 30 -15.83 6.51 -5.21
C ALA A 30 -14.58 7.28 -4.70
N GLY A 31 -13.99 8.15 -5.52
CA GLY A 31 -12.66 8.69 -5.26
C GLY A 31 -11.57 7.61 -5.39
N GLU A 32 -10.30 8.00 -5.48
CA GLU A 32 -9.23 6.98 -5.51
C GLU A 32 -9.25 6.17 -4.19
N PRO A 33 -9.03 4.85 -4.23
CA PRO A 33 -9.07 4.00 -3.05
C PRO A 33 -7.85 4.21 -2.14
N GLU A 34 -8.05 3.99 -0.85
CA GLU A 34 -6.97 3.87 0.13
C GLU A 34 -6.56 2.40 0.29
N ILE A 35 -5.31 2.19 0.66
CA ILE A 35 -4.74 0.87 0.88
C ILE A 35 -3.93 0.83 2.17
N ARG A 36 -4.02 -0.30 2.88
CA ARG A 36 -3.26 -0.56 4.11
C ARG A 36 -2.12 -1.53 3.83
N VAL A 37 -0.89 -1.06 3.99
CA VAL A 37 0.34 -1.80 3.69
C VAL A 37 1.04 -2.18 4.98
N GLY A 38 1.09 -3.47 5.29
CA GLY A 38 1.89 -4.02 6.38
C GLY A 38 3.37 -4.00 6.02
N LEU A 39 4.17 -3.28 6.82
CA LEU A 39 5.63 -3.22 6.66
C LEU A 39 6.28 -4.45 7.32
N VAL A 40 6.09 -5.62 6.72
CA VAL A 40 6.64 -6.89 7.22
C VAL A 40 8.16 -6.93 7.15
N SER A 41 8.78 -6.06 6.36
CA SER A 41 10.23 -5.86 6.37
C SER A 41 10.78 -5.24 7.66
N ILE A 42 9.93 -4.60 8.47
CA ILE A 42 10.30 -4.01 9.76
C ILE A 42 9.96 -4.99 10.88
N ASN A 43 10.98 -5.67 11.40
CA ASN A 43 10.85 -6.54 12.57
C ASN A 43 11.77 -6.06 13.69
N ALA A 44 11.35 -4.99 14.38
CA ALA A 44 12.09 -4.38 15.47
C ALA A 44 11.18 -4.14 16.68
N ALA A 45 11.73 -4.36 17.88
CA ALA A 45 11.05 -4.06 19.15
C ALA A 45 10.99 -2.54 19.44
N VAL A 46 11.85 -1.77 18.78
CA VAL A 46 11.95 -0.32 18.89
C VAL A 46 11.96 0.26 17.47
N ILE A 47 11.05 1.19 17.19
CA ILE A 47 10.92 1.84 15.88
C ILE A 47 10.96 3.34 16.08
N GLU A 48 11.74 4.03 15.26
CA GLU A 48 11.74 5.48 15.20
C GLU A 48 10.81 5.98 14.09
N ILE A 49 10.05 7.04 14.36
CA ILE A 49 9.30 7.78 13.35
C ILE A 49 9.58 9.27 13.48
N SER A 50 9.76 9.95 12.35
CA SER A 50 9.95 11.39 12.27
C SER A 50 9.30 11.95 11.01
N CYS A 51 9.01 13.26 10.99
CA CYS A 51 8.64 13.96 9.78
C CYS A 51 9.19 15.39 9.82
N PRO A 52 9.87 15.87 8.77
CA PRO A 52 10.35 17.25 8.70
C PRO A 52 9.24 18.31 8.81
N ALA A 53 8.03 17.99 8.35
CA ALA A 53 6.88 18.89 8.44
C ALA A 53 6.22 18.89 9.83
N GLY A 54 6.70 18.06 10.76
CA GLY A 54 6.03 17.79 12.03
C GLY A 54 5.10 16.58 11.94
N LEU A 55 4.82 16.00 13.12
CA LEU A 55 4.00 14.81 13.28
C LEU A 55 2.89 15.07 14.29
N THR A 56 1.70 14.59 13.96
CA THR A 56 0.61 14.45 14.93
C THR A 56 0.51 12.99 15.31
N ALA A 57 0.60 12.69 16.61
CA ALA A 57 0.32 11.37 17.14
C ALA A 57 -1.14 11.33 17.62
N GLU A 58 -1.87 10.32 17.18
CA GLU A 58 -3.28 10.14 17.49
C GLU A 58 -3.49 8.75 18.11
N MET A 59 -4.26 8.69 19.19
CA MET A 59 -4.70 7.43 19.79
C MET A 59 -6.21 7.30 19.69
N HIS A 60 -6.72 6.08 19.76
CA HIS A 60 -8.15 5.89 19.89
C HIS A 60 -8.69 6.52 21.18
N LYS A 61 -9.82 7.21 21.08
CA LYS A 61 -10.54 7.73 22.24
C LYS A 61 -11.08 6.57 23.05
N ALA A 62 -10.86 6.60 24.35
CA ALA A 62 -11.39 5.59 25.26
C ALA A 62 -12.93 5.62 25.21
N SER A 63 -13.55 4.46 25.05
CA SER A 63 -14.99 4.28 25.09
C SER A 63 -15.37 3.41 26.28
N ILE A 64 -16.55 3.64 26.85
CA ILE A 64 -17.14 2.77 27.88
C ILE A 64 -17.35 1.33 27.37
N PHE A 65 -17.41 1.13 26.05
CA PHE A 65 -17.54 -0.17 25.39
C PHE A 65 -16.23 -0.69 24.79
N GLY A 66 -15.08 -0.10 25.14
CA GLY A 66 -13.75 -0.49 24.65
C GLY A 66 -13.03 0.62 23.88
N VAL A 67 -12.55 0.30 22.67
CA VAL A 67 -11.78 1.23 21.82
C VAL A 67 -12.74 1.88 20.80
N SER A 68 -12.92 3.20 20.86
CA SER A 68 -13.72 3.91 19.84
C SER A 68 -12.99 3.94 18.50
N LYS A 69 -13.68 4.11 17.37
CA LYS A 69 -13.01 4.39 16.07
C LYS A 69 -12.58 5.86 15.92
N GLU A 70 -12.78 6.68 16.95
CA GLU A 70 -12.41 8.09 16.94
C GLU A 70 -10.97 8.26 17.41
N TRP A 71 -10.21 9.07 16.67
CA TRP A 71 -8.85 9.44 16.99
C TRP A 71 -8.83 10.71 17.85
N ARG A 72 -7.98 10.76 18.86
CA ARG A 72 -7.66 11.97 19.63
C ARG A 72 -6.16 12.24 19.57
N THR A 73 -5.79 13.50 19.38
CA THR A 73 -4.40 13.93 19.47
C THR A 73 -3.84 13.59 20.85
N LEU A 74 -2.63 13.05 20.87
CA LEU A 74 -1.91 12.75 22.09
C LEU A 74 -1.41 14.06 22.69
N GLU A 75 -1.92 14.42 23.87
CA GLU A 75 -1.50 15.63 24.59
C GLU A 75 0.02 15.66 24.76
N GLY A 76 0.63 16.81 24.47
CA GLY A 76 2.09 16.97 24.47
C GLY A 76 2.78 16.69 23.12
N THR A 77 2.04 16.26 22.10
CA THR A 77 2.54 16.11 20.70
C THR A 77 2.15 17.25 19.76
N GLU A 78 1.51 18.30 20.29
CA GLU A 78 0.90 19.40 19.52
C GLU A 78 1.91 20.41 18.95
N SER A 79 3.21 20.21 19.21
CA SER A 79 4.25 21.17 18.83
C SER A 79 4.76 20.89 17.41
N CYS A 80 4.54 21.86 16.51
CA CYS A 80 4.98 21.91 15.11
C CYS A 80 6.51 21.95 14.90
N ALA A 81 7.31 21.54 15.88
CA ALA A 81 8.75 21.40 15.73
C ALA A 81 9.12 20.04 15.13
N LEU A 82 10.30 19.92 14.53
CA LEU A 82 10.90 18.64 14.15
C LEU A 82 10.96 17.74 15.40
N GLN A 83 10.06 16.76 15.46
CA GLN A 83 10.00 15.78 16.55
C GLN A 83 10.15 14.38 15.96
N SER A 84 11.16 13.65 16.42
CA SER A 84 11.18 12.20 16.29
C SER A 84 10.54 11.56 17.52
N PHE A 85 9.85 10.45 17.28
CA PHE A 85 9.26 9.59 18.28
C PHE A 85 9.87 8.20 18.20
N THR A 86 10.11 7.61 19.35
CA THR A 86 10.49 6.21 19.49
C THR A 86 9.32 5.44 20.06
N ILE A 87 8.87 4.41 19.34
CA ILE A 87 7.81 3.50 19.75
C ILE A 87 8.46 2.17 20.12
N SER A 88 8.08 1.62 21.26
CA SER A 88 8.52 0.29 21.68
C SER A 88 7.39 -0.45 22.39
N VAL A 89 7.45 -1.77 22.38
CA VAL A 89 6.52 -2.64 23.13
C VAL A 89 7.32 -3.51 24.08
N SER A 90 6.83 -3.67 25.31
CA SER A 90 7.42 -4.63 26.24
C SER A 90 6.92 -6.04 25.91
N PRO A 91 7.76 -7.09 25.93
CA PRO A 91 7.31 -8.45 25.60
C PRO A 91 6.17 -8.99 26.47
N GLN A 92 5.95 -8.40 27.64
CA GLN A 92 4.90 -8.78 28.60
C GLN A 92 3.72 -7.81 28.63
N SER A 93 3.70 -6.79 27.77
CA SER A 93 2.66 -5.76 27.74
C SER A 93 2.04 -5.62 26.36
N THR A 94 0.74 -5.34 26.33
CA THR A 94 0.02 -4.90 25.13
C THR A 94 0.03 -3.38 24.97
N GLU A 95 0.72 -2.66 25.87
CA GLU A 95 0.87 -1.21 25.80
C GLU A 95 2.09 -0.81 24.98
N LEU A 96 1.93 0.24 24.18
CA LEU A 96 3.00 0.90 23.46
C LEU A 96 3.63 1.97 24.37
N LEU A 97 4.95 1.95 24.44
CA LEU A 97 5.76 3.01 25.04
C LEU A 97 6.17 3.98 23.95
N VAL A 98 5.69 5.21 24.05
CA VAL A 98 6.01 6.30 23.11
C VAL A 98 6.91 7.29 23.82
N ARG A 99 8.06 7.60 23.21
CA ARG A 99 8.99 8.63 23.70
C ARG A 99 9.24 9.65 22.61
N SER A 100 9.12 10.93 22.92
CA SER A 100 9.52 12.02 22.03
C SER A 100 10.97 12.42 22.31
N SER A 101 11.67 12.84 21.27
CA SER A 101 12.98 13.52 21.35
C SER A 101 12.94 14.78 22.24
N ALA A 102 11.77 15.39 22.43
CA ALA A 102 11.57 16.52 23.33
C ALA A 102 11.47 16.13 24.84
N GLY A 103 11.66 14.85 25.18
CA GLY A 103 11.66 14.37 26.57
C GLY A 103 10.29 13.93 27.10
N PHE A 104 9.23 14.03 26.30
CA PHE A 104 7.90 13.50 26.62
C PHE A 104 7.88 11.97 26.51
N GLY A 105 7.19 11.29 27.42
CA GLY A 105 7.02 9.84 27.39
C GLY A 105 5.65 9.41 27.93
N VAL A 106 4.95 8.54 27.20
CA VAL A 106 3.61 8.08 27.54
C VAL A 106 3.41 6.61 27.21
N LYS A 107 2.54 5.95 27.98
CA LYS A 107 2.03 4.62 27.65
C LYS A 107 0.66 4.74 27.01
N VAL A 108 0.47 4.09 25.87
CA VAL A 108 -0.81 4.08 25.17
C VAL A 108 -1.26 2.66 24.88
N ALA A 109 -2.55 2.39 25.08
CA ALA A 109 -3.18 1.20 24.52
C ALA A 109 -3.26 1.41 22.99
N GLY A 110 -2.55 0.57 22.23
CA GLY A 110 -2.53 0.67 20.76
C GLY A 110 -3.89 0.34 20.11
N PRO A 111 -4.06 0.63 18.81
CA PRO A 111 -3.05 1.18 17.92
C PRO A 111 -2.85 2.69 18.08
N LEU A 112 -1.67 3.16 17.68
CA LEU A 112 -1.27 4.56 17.65
C LEU A 112 -1.01 4.98 16.20
N ARG A 113 -1.64 6.06 15.75
CA ARG A 113 -1.48 6.60 14.40
C ARG A 113 -0.58 7.83 14.40
N PHE A 114 0.28 7.93 13.40
CA PHE A 114 1.07 9.11 13.12
C PHE A 114 0.70 9.65 11.74
N THR A 115 0.41 10.95 11.71
CA THR A 115 0.05 11.67 10.49
C THR A 115 1.01 12.85 10.34
N ALA A 116 1.56 13.04 9.13
CA ALA A 116 2.38 14.21 8.83
C ALA A 116 1.50 15.47 8.80
N ALA A 117 2.01 16.60 9.30
CA ALA A 117 1.28 17.87 9.24
C ALA A 117 1.08 18.35 7.79
N ASP A 118 2.03 18.03 6.90
CA ASP A 118 1.88 18.17 5.45
C ASP A 118 1.91 16.78 4.81
N SER A 119 0.80 16.39 4.17
CA SER A 119 0.65 15.08 3.50
C SER A 119 1.59 14.89 2.31
N LYS A 120 2.21 15.96 1.80
CA LYS A 120 3.21 15.91 0.73
C LYS A 120 4.62 15.63 1.25
N VAL A 121 4.86 15.76 2.55
CA VAL A 121 6.15 15.48 3.16
C VAL A 121 6.12 14.06 3.74
N PRO A 122 7.04 13.17 3.33
CA PRO A 122 7.00 11.79 3.75
C PRO A 122 7.34 11.65 5.25
N LEU A 123 6.68 10.68 5.88
CA LEU A 123 7.06 10.11 7.16
C LEU A 123 8.34 9.32 6.98
N ARG A 124 9.31 9.50 7.88
CA ARG A 124 10.50 8.66 7.95
C ARG A 124 10.33 7.67 9.09
N ILE A 125 10.25 6.38 8.75
CA ILE A 125 10.20 5.28 9.72
C ILE A 125 11.54 4.56 9.66
N ASN A 126 12.26 4.55 10.79
CA ASN A 126 13.67 4.22 10.87
C ASN A 126 14.46 5.04 9.82
N ASN A 127 15.00 4.39 8.79
CA ASN A 127 15.82 5.02 7.75
C ASN A 127 15.12 5.08 6.38
N LYS A 128 13.80 4.88 6.32
CA LYS A 128 13.06 4.82 5.05
C LYS A 128 11.85 5.75 5.07
N ASP A 129 11.62 6.39 3.93
CA ASP A 129 10.56 7.37 3.74
C ASP A 129 9.29 6.72 3.20
N TYR A 130 8.14 7.19 3.65
CA TYR A 130 6.81 6.69 3.33
C TYR A 130 5.80 7.82 3.27
N PHE A 131 4.88 7.77 2.31
CA PHE A 131 3.73 8.68 2.25
C PHE A 131 2.56 8.14 3.05
N GLY A 132 1.62 9.03 3.39
CA GLY A 132 0.39 8.70 4.10
C GLY A 132 0.53 8.81 5.61
N SER A 133 -0.17 7.93 6.33
CA SER A 133 -0.13 7.83 7.79
C SER A 133 0.35 6.45 8.23
N ALA A 134 1.01 6.37 9.39
CA ALA A 134 1.55 5.13 9.92
C ALA A 134 0.85 4.73 11.22
N GLU A 135 0.35 3.50 11.28
CA GLU A 135 -0.23 2.91 12.47
C GLU A 135 0.72 1.90 13.09
N PHE A 136 0.91 2.01 14.40
CA PHE A 136 1.71 1.11 15.20
C PHE A 136 0.79 0.36 16.16
N ALA A 137 0.85 -0.96 16.12
CA ALA A 137 0.12 -1.82 17.03
C ALA A 137 1.08 -2.79 17.73
N PRO A 138 0.74 -3.23 18.95
CA PRO A 138 1.41 -4.37 19.57
C PRO A 138 1.34 -5.60 18.64
N PRO A 139 2.32 -6.51 18.72
CA PRO A 139 2.26 -7.76 17.96
C PRO A 139 0.96 -8.49 18.27
N LYS A 140 0.24 -8.90 17.22
CA LYS A 140 -0.87 -9.84 17.39
C LYS A 140 -0.29 -11.26 17.45
N ASN A 141 -0.64 -11.99 18.49
CA ASN A 141 -0.49 -13.45 18.54
C ASN A 141 -1.49 -14.06 17.55
N SER A 142 -1.28 -13.91 16.24
CA SER A 142 -2.23 -14.39 15.24
C SER A 142 -1.47 -15.13 14.15
N GLY A 143 -1.51 -16.45 14.25
CA GLY A 143 -0.76 -17.40 13.42
C GLY A 143 -1.24 -17.49 11.98
N VAL A 144 -1.13 -16.40 11.22
CA VAL A 144 -1.32 -16.42 9.77
C VAL A 144 -0.09 -15.81 9.10
N GLY A 145 0.78 -16.69 8.59
CA GLY A 145 1.54 -16.45 7.37
C GLY A 145 2.87 -15.68 7.43
N GLY A 146 3.36 -15.27 8.60
CA GLY A 146 4.71 -14.70 8.75
C GLY A 146 5.49 -15.43 9.82
N SER A 147 6.49 -16.23 9.43
CA SER A 147 7.43 -16.85 10.35
C SER A 147 8.24 -15.74 11.05
N GLY A 148 7.81 -15.38 12.25
CA GLY A 148 8.39 -14.33 13.05
C GLY A 148 7.94 -14.49 14.49
N SER A 149 8.40 -15.56 15.15
CA SER A 149 8.49 -15.59 16.60
C SER A 149 9.45 -14.48 17.06
N GLY A 150 8.93 -13.27 17.24
CA GLY A 150 9.67 -12.12 17.73
C GLY A 150 8.70 -11.02 18.09
N GLY A 151 8.76 -10.52 19.33
CA GLY A 151 7.88 -9.47 19.86
C GLY A 151 8.10 -8.09 19.23
N GLY A 152 8.12 -8.01 17.90
CA GLY A 152 8.20 -6.78 17.12
C GLY A 152 6.85 -6.09 17.00
N LEU A 153 6.84 -4.80 16.73
CA LEU A 153 5.63 -4.02 16.49
C LEU A 153 5.02 -4.35 15.13
N THR A 154 3.69 -4.37 15.05
CA THR A 154 2.98 -4.34 13.76
C THR A 154 2.96 -2.90 13.26
N VAL A 155 3.45 -2.66 12.04
CA VAL A 155 3.42 -1.35 11.40
C VAL A 155 2.59 -1.42 10.12
N VAL A 156 1.56 -0.58 10.03
CA VAL A 156 0.66 -0.49 8.89
C VAL A 156 0.68 0.94 8.34
N LEU A 157 0.95 1.09 7.05
CA LEU A 157 0.81 2.36 6.36
C LEU A 157 -0.56 2.47 5.71
N ASN A 158 -1.24 3.60 5.93
CA ASN A 158 -2.43 3.97 5.19
C ASN A 158 -2.05 5.05 4.18
N LEU A 159 -2.20 4.75 2.89
CA LEU A 159 -1.91 5.68 1.82
C LEU A 159 -2.84 5.48 0.62
N ARG A 160 -2.82 6.46 -0.26
CA ARG A 160 -3.58 6.45 -1.52
C ARG A 160 -3.00 5.42 -2.48
N LEU A 161 -3.85 4.71 -3.22
CA LEU A 161 -3.43 3.63 -4.11
C LEU A 161 -2.35 4.06 -5.12
N GLU A 162 -2.49 5.23 -5.73
CA GLU A 162 -1.52 5.69 -6.74
C GLU A 162 -0.15 5.97 -6.09
N LYS A 163 -0.12 6.47 -4.85
CA LYS A 163 1.13 6.65 -4.10
C LYS A 163 1.78 5.32 -3.70
N TYR A 164 0.98 4.30 -3.40
CA TYR A 164 1.50 2.95 -3.22
C TYR A 164 2.14 2.43 -4.51
N LEU A 165 1.48 2.61 -5.65
CA LEU A 165 1.97 2.15 -6.95
C LEU A 165 3.30 2.81 -7.37
N GLU A 166 3.50 4.09 -7.05
CA GLU A 166 4.80 4.75 -7.27
C GLU A 166 5.95 4.04 -6.54
N GLY A 167 5.71 3.57 -5.31
CA GLY A 167 6.69 2.84 -4.51
C GLY A 167 6.87 1.38 -4.94
N VAL A 168 5.81 0.75 -5.48
CA VAL A 168 5.90 -0.59 -6.07
C VAL A 168 6.71 -0.57 -7.35
N LEU A 169 6.44 0.37 -8.26
CA LEU A 169 7.17 0.44 -9.53
C LEU A 169 8.67 0.67 -9.31
N ALA A 170 9.04 1.48 -8.33
CA ALA A 170 10.44 1.66 -7.93
C ALA A 170 11.09 0.39 -7.35
N GLY A 171 10.29 -0.54 -6.84
CA GLY A 171 10.71 -1.85 -6.36
C GLY A 171 10.86 -2.89 -7.47
N GLU A 172 9.94 -2.88 -8.43
CA GLU A 172 9.78 -3.94 -9.43
C GLU A 172 10.58 -3.69 -10.73
N VAL A 173 10.73 -2.43 -11.16
CA VAL A 173 11.33 -2.11 -12.46
C VAL A 173 12.34 -0.96 -12.40
N PRO A 174 13.38 -0.95 -13.27
CA PRO A 174 14.27 0.19 -13.41
C PRO A 174 13.54 1.42 -13.95
N ALA A 175 13.77 2.58 -13.33
CA ALA A 175 13.21 3.86 -13.78
C ALA A 175 13.68 4.30 -15.19
N SER A 176 14.74 3.67 -15.72
CA SER A 176 15.29 3.89 -17.05
C SER A 176 14.56 3.15 -18.17
N TRP A 177 13.59 2.29 -17.83
CA TRP A 177 12.78 1.61 -18.84
C TRP A 177 11.98 2.61 -19.69
N PRO A 178 11.64 2.25 -20.94
CA PRO A 178 10.80 3.08 -21.79
C PRO A 178 9.48 3.46 -21.11
N ALA A 179 8.98 4.67 -21.38
CA ALA A 179 7.78 5.19 -20.73
C ALA A 179 6.57 4.25 -20.86
N GLU A 180 6.34 3.67 -22.05
CA GLU A 180 5.24 2.74 -22.27
C GLU A 180 5.39 1.42 -21.50
N ALA A 181 6.64 0.97 -21.24
CA ALA A 181 6.88 -0.19 -20.39
C ALA A 181 6.56 0.12 -18.92
N LEU A 182 6.93 1.32 -18.44
CA LEU A 182 6.57 1.77 -17.09
C LEU A 182 5.04 1.89 -16.92
N LYS A 183 4.34 2.42 -17.93
CA LYS A 183 2.87 2.49 -17.94
C LYS A 183 2.21 1.12 -17.91
N ALA A 184 2.66 0.20 -18.76
CA ALA A 184 2.18 -1.18 -18.75
C ALA A 184 2.38 -1.85 -17.37
N GLN A 185 3.54 -1.62 -16.75
CA GLN A 185 3.81 -2.11 -15.40
C GLN A 185 2.88 -1.47 -14.35
N ALA A 186 2.62 -0.16 -14.43
CA ALA A 186 1.66 0.52 -13.54
C ALA A 186 0.27 -0.12 -13.60
N VAL A 187 -0.23 -0.34 -14.80
CA VAL A 187 -1.53 -0.98 -15.03
C VAL A 187 -1.55 -2.42 -14.51
N ALA A 188 -0.48 -3.20 -14.74
CA ALA A 188 -0.37 -4.56 -14.22
C ALA A 188 -0.36 -4.60 -12.68
N CYS A 189 0.46 -3.76 -12.04
CA CYS A 189 0.53 -3.65 -10.59
C CYS A 189 -0.81 -3.23 -9.98
N ARG A 190 -1.48 -2.21 -10.56
CA ARG A 190 -2.81 -1.77 -10.12
C ARG A 190 -3.84 -2.88 -10.22
N THR A 191 -3.83 -3.61 -11.34
CA THR A 191 -4.75 -4.72 -11.55
C THR A 191 -4.56 -5.81 -10.51
N ASN A 192 -3.31 -6.19 -10.21
CA ASN A 192 -3.01 -7.22 -9.21
C ASN A 192 -3.49 -6.85 -7.82
N VAL A 193 -3.13 -5.67 -7.33
CA VAL A 193 -3.49 -5.27 -5.97
C VAL A 193 -5.01 -5.16 -5.80
N MET A 194 -5.71 -4.72 -6.85
CA MET A 194 -7.18 -4.67 -6.86
C MET A 194 -7.83 -6.05 -7.06
N SER A 195 -7.15 -7.03 -7.67
CA SER A 195 -7.70 -8.38 -7.91
C SER A 195 -7.59 -9.29 -6.68
N TRP A 196 -6.66 -9.00 -5.77
CA TRP A 196 -6.34 -9.88 -4.64
C TRP A 196 -7.38 -9.91 -3.52
N GLY A 197 -8.26 -8.90 -3.42
CA GLY A 197 -9.29 -8.86 -2.37
C GLY A 197 -8.69 -8.97 -0.97
N GLU A 198 -9.20 -9.90 -0.15
CA GLU A 198 -8.75 -10.11 1.23
C GLU A 198 -7.54 -11.06 1.34
N ARG A 199 -6.45 -10.79 0.61
CA ARG A 199 -5.24 -11.63 0.62
C ARG A 199 -4.63 -11.82 2.01
N HIS A 200 -4.78 -10.81 2.86
CA HIS A 200 -4.32 -10.80 4.24
C HIS A 200 -5.50 -10.78 5.24
N SER A 201 -6.60 -11.49 4.90
CA SER A 201 -7.75 -11.65 5.80
C SER A 201 -7.31 -12.15 7.18
N GLY A 202 -7.84 -11.53 8.23
CA GLY A 202 -7.45 -11.81 9.62
C GLY A 202 -6.22 -11.05 10.13
N THR A 203 -5.58 -10.20 9.31
CA THR A 203 -4.52 -9.28 9.75
C THR A 203 -5.01 -7.82 9.81
N ASP A 204 -4.12 -6.91 10.21
CA ASP A 204 -4.42 -5.46 10.30
C ASP A 204 -4.24 -4.70 8.98
N PHE A 205 -3.76 -5.37 7.92
CA PHE A 205 -3.41 -4.75 6.64
C PHE A 205 -3.96 -5.54 5.46
N ASP A 206 -4.04 -4.89 4.30
CA ASP A 206 -4.62 -5.47 3.09
C ASP A 206 -3.54 -6.19 2.25
N ILE A 207 -2.32 -5.65 2.25
CA ILE A 207 -1.14 -6.16 1.53
C ILE A 207 0.15 -5.95 2.35
N CYS A 208 1.22 -6.67 2.00
CA CYS A 208 2.54 -6.50 2.61
C CYS A 208 3.57 -5.88 1.66
N ASP A 209 4.65 -5.31 2.20
CA ASP A 209 5.72 -4.65 1.43
C ASP A 209 6.79 -5.59 0.83
N GLY A 210 6.59 -6.91 0.98
CA GLY A 210 7.52 -7.95 0.52
C GLY A 210 7.08 -8.67 -0.75
N THR A 211 7.94 -9.59 -1.22
CA THR A 211 7.74 -10.39 -2.44
C THR A 211 6.51 -11.31 -2.43
N HIS A 212 5.93 -11.56 -1.26
CA HIS A 212 4.64 -12.28 -1.15
C HIS A 212 3.49 -11.52 -1.83
N CYS A 213 3.55 -10.19 -1.84
CA CYS A 213 2.65 -9.30 -2.54
C CYS A 213 3.39 -8.64 -3.70
N GLN A 214 3.97 -7.46 -3.46
CA GLN A 214 4.81 -6.73 -4.41
C GLN A 214 5.88 -6.00 -3.62
N VAL A 215 7.05 -5.80 -4.21
CA VAL A 215 8.15 -5.11 -3.55
C VAL A 215 7.83 -3.63 -3.43
N PHE A 216 7.55 -3.16 -2.22
CA PHE A 216 7.22 -1.75 -1.97
C PHE A 216 8.39 -0.99 -1.35
N LYS A 217 8.93 0.00 -2.08
CA LYS A 217 10.09 0.80 -1.66
C LYS A 217 9.77 2.12 -0.96
N GLY A 218 8.52 2.33 -0.55
CA GLY A 218 8.15 3.57 0.15
C GLY A 218 8.13 4.77 -0.80
N ALA A 219 8.51 5.94 -0.30
CA ALA A 219 8.51 7.22 -1.02
C ALA A 219 9.71 7.41 -1.97
N ALA A 220 10.68 6.49 -1.98
CA ALA A 220 11.83 6.56 -2.87
C ALA A 220 11.42 6.19 -4.31
N THR A 221 11.00 7.20 -5.08
CA THR A 221 10.56 7.06 -6.48
C THR A 221 11.25 8.08 -7.41
N SER A 222 10.98 7.99 -8.71
CA SER A 222 11.53 8.88 -9.73
C SER A 222 10.43 9.58 -10.53
N ALA A 223 10.75 10.71 -11.16
CA ALA A 223 9.78 11.45 -11.96
C ALA A 223 9.19 10.62 -13.13
N SER A 224 9.97 9.72 -13.75
CA SER A 224 9.47 8.84 -14.81
C SER A 224 8.44 7.84 -14.29
N ILE A 225 8.68 7.26 -13.11
CA ILE A 225 7.74 6.36 -12.44
C ILE A 225 6.47 7.10 -12.03
N SER A 226 6.59 8.23 -11.30
CA SER A 226 5.43 9.00 -10.88
C SER A 226 4.60 9.45 -12.09
N LYS A 227 5.24 9.83 -13.20
CA LYS A 227 4.55 10.16 -14.44
C LYS A 227 3.82 8.95 -15.05
N ALA A 228 4.44 7.77 -15.10
CA ALA A 228 3.81 6.59 -15.66
C ALA A 228 2.58 6.13 -14.86
N VAL A 229 2.66 6.20 -13.52
CA VAL A 229 1.52 5.94 -12.63
C VAL A 229 0.41 6.95 -12.87
N GLN A 230 0.75 8.25 -12.88
CA GLN A 230 -0.20 9.34 -13.11
C GLN A 230 -0.89 9.24 -14.49
N ASP A 231 -0.13 9.00 -15.55
CA ASP A 231 -0.63 8.89 -16.93
C ASP A 231 -1.56 7.68 -17.12
N THR A 232 -1.60 6.73 -16.19
CA THR A 232 -2.44 5.50 -16.25
C THR A 232 -3.39 5.40 -15.05
N THR A 233 -3.69 6.52 -14.39
CA THR A 233 -4.55 6.55 -13.20
C THR A 233 -5.88 5.83 -13.46
N GLY A 234 -6.23 4.86 -12.62
CA GLY A 234 -7.48 4.11 -12.75
C GLY A 234 -7.54 3.06 -13.87
N GLU A 235 -6.51 2.96 -14.71
CA GLU A 235 -6.44 1.93 -15.76
C GLU A 235 -6.14 0.55 -15.16
N VAL A 236 -6.94 -0.44 -15.57
CA VAL A 236 -6.88 -1.83 -15.09
C VAL A 236 -7.16 -2.83 -16.21
N ILE A 237 -6.67 -4.05 -16.07
CA ILE A 237 -6.87 -5.13 -17.05
C ILE A 237 -8.03 -6.02 -16.61
N ARG A 238 -8.97 -6.27 -17.52
CA ARG A 238 -10.15 -7.12 -17.28
C ARG A 238 -10.27 -8.22 -18.32
N TYR A 239 -10.78 -9.37 -17.88
CA TYR A 239 -11.19 -10.47 -18.75
C TYR A 239 -12.53 -11.03 -18.26
N GLY A 240 -13.52 -11.15 -19.15
CA GLY A 240 -14.87 -11.57 -18.77
C GLY A 240 -15.54 -10.66 -17.72
N GLY A 241 -15.24 -9.37 -17.75
CA GLY A 241 -15.75 -8.37 -16.80
C GLY A 241 -15.04 -8.33 -15.44
N LYS A 242 -14.17 -9.30 -15.13
CA LYS A 242 -13.43 -9.41 -13.87
C LYS A 242 -12.01 -8.92 -14.03
N LEU A 243 -11.42 -8.38 -12.95
CA LEU A 243 -9.99 -8.10 -12.91
C LEU A 243 -9.20 -9.40 -13.05
N ILE A 244 -8.10 -9.36 -13.80
CA ILE A 244 -7.20 -10.52 -13.93
C ILE A 244 -6.14 -10.52 -12.82
N ASN A 245 -5.47 -11.65 -12.63
CA ASN A 245 -4.16 -11.66 -11.97
C ASN A 245 -3.10 -11.38 -13.05
N ALA A 246 -2.65 -10.14 -13.12
CA ALA A 246 -1.64 -9.66 -14.06
C ALA A 246 -0.22 -10.03 -13.59
N TYR A 247 0.09 -11.32 -13.51
CA TYR A 247 1.42 -11.80 -13.15
C TYR A 247 2.48 -11.29 -14.15
N PHE A 248 3.64 -10.92 -13.64
CA PHE A 248 4.79 -10.47 -14.41
C PHE A 248 6.08 -11.05 -13.82
N HIS A 249 7.13 -11.09 -14.63
CA HIS A 249 8.46 -11.59 -14.25
C HIS A 249 9.54 -10.88 -15.07
N SER A 250 10.80 -11.00 -14.65
CA SER A 250 11.91 -10.21 -15.22
C SER A 250 12.30 -10.58 -16.65
N SER A 251 12.36 -11.87 -16.98
CA SER A 251 12.72 -12.37 -18.32
C SER A 251 12.14 -13.76 -18.56
N SER A 252 11.57 -14.01 -19.73
CA SER A 252 11.26 -15.37 -20.21
C SER A 252 12.47 -16.01 -20.88
N GLY A 253 12.39 -17.32 -21.16
CA GLY A 253 13.42 -18.07 -21.89
C GLY A 253 13.37 -17.91 -23.42
N GLY A 254 12.47 -17.08 -23.94
CA GLY A 254 12.15 -16.98 -25.37
C GLY A 254 10.83 -17.66 -25.70
#